data_AF-A0A0B6YH46-F1
#
_entry.id   AF-A0A0B6YH46-F1
#
_cell.length_a   1.000
_cell.length_b   1.000
_cell.length_c   1.000
_cell.angle_alpha   90.00
_cell.angle_beta   90.00
_cell.angle_gamma   90.00
#
_symmetry.space_group_name_H-M   'P 1'
#
loop_
_entity.id
_entity.type
_entity.pdbx_description
1 polymer ?
#
loop_
_entity_poly.entity_id
_entity_poly.type
_entity_poly.pdbx_seq_one_letter_code
_entity_poly.pdbx_strand_id
1 'polypeptide(L)'
;PNVAVKTEVIEGNSIFINCPASGIPLPKITWFRQEVPIKSNTSKLILHDSGWTLEIKDSNITDAARYYCRAENVAGQAEKAFDLDVLTRPNINK
;
A
#
# COMPACT_ATOMS: atom_id res chain seq x y z
N PRO A 1 18.01 -8.89 -1.52
CA PRO A 1 16.74 -9.45 -1.01
C PRO A 1 15.72 -8.32 -0.81
N ASN A 2 14.74 -8.20 -1.71
CA ASN A 2 13.67 -7.23 -1.61
C ASN A 2 12.67 -7.70 -0.54
N VAL A 3 13.03 -7.52 0.73
CA VAL A 3 12.20 -7.92 1.87
C VAL A 3 11.04 -6.92 1.96
N ALA A 4 9.81 -7.43 1.93
CA ALA A 4 8.63 -6.62 2.12
C ALA A 4 8.47 -6.22 3.59
N VAL A 5 7.91 -5.04 3.81
CA VAL A 5 7.60 -4.52 5.14
C VAL A 5 6.31 -5.15 5.63
N LYS A 6 6.36 -5.90 6.73
CA LYS A 6 5.16 -6.43 7.37
C LYS A 6 4.30 -5.27 7.89
N THR A 7 3.02 -5.28 7.53
CA THR A 7 2.06 -4.21 7.81
C THR A 7 0.75 -4.86 8.27
N GLU A 8 0.19 -4.40 9.39
CA GLU A 8 -1.00 -5.02 9.98
C GLU A 8 -2.08 -3.97 10.24
N VAL A 9 -3.34 -4.32 9.99
CA VAL A 9 -4.51 -3.48 10.29
C VAL A 9 -5.61 -4.33 10.88
N ILE A 10 -6.39 -3.79 11.81
CA ILE A 10 -7.57 -4.48 12.34
C ILE A 10 -8.73 -4.30 11.34
N GLU A 11 -9.50 -5.36 11.11
CA GLU A 11 -10.71 -5.31 10.28
C GLU A 11 -11.65 -4.16 10.69
N GLY A 12 -12.13 -3.42 9.70
CA GLY A 12 -12.96 -2.22 9.84
C GLY A 12 -12.16 -0.92 10.02
N ASN A 13 -10.86 -0.98 10.32
CA ASN A 13 -10.02 0.22 10.45
C ASN A 13 -9.42 0.65 9.11
N SER A 14 -9.07 1.93 9.01
CA SER A 14 -8.23 2.43 7.91
C SER A 14 -6.75 2.28 8.24
N ILE A 15 -5.93 2.10 7.20
CA ILE A 15 -4.46 2.13 7.30
C ILE A 15 -3.85 3.04 6.23
N PHE A 16 -2.73 3.67 6.58
CA PHE A 16 -1.93 4.52 5.70
C PHE A 16 -0.57 3.87 5.48
N ILE A 17 -0.23 3.59 4.22
CA ILE A 17 1.03 2.99 3.82
C ILE A 17 1.89 4.05 3.15
N ASN A 18 3.00 4.40 3.79
CA ASN A 18 3.88 5.48 3.35
C ASN A 18 5.02 4.96 2.46
N CYS A 19 5.15 5.56 1.29
CA CYS A 19 6.24 5.36 0.35
C CYS A 19 6.76 6.68 -0.23
N PRO A 20 7.42 7.52 0.61
CA PRO A 20 8.06 8.72 0.11
C PRO A 20 9.23 8.35 -0.80
N ALA A 21 9.37 9.07 -1.92
CA ALA A 21 10.44 8.87 -2.88
C ALA A 21 11.16 10.18 -3.17
N SER A 22 12.47 10.09 -3.39
CA SER A 22 13.31 11.22 -3.79
C SER A 22 14.08 10.85 -5.06
N GLY A 23 14.44 11.86 -5.84
CA GLY A 23 15.17 11.69 -7.09
C GLY A 23 15.16 12.96 -7.90
N ILE A 24 16.10 13.06 -8.84
CA ILE A 24 16.18 14.19 -9.79
C ILE A 24 16.24 13.60 -11.20
N PRO A 25 15.24 13.86 -12.06
CA PRO A 25 13.97 14.54 -11.79
C PRO A 25 13.11 13.82 -10.75
N LEU A 26 12.15 14.52 -10.12
CA LEU A 26 11.27 13.94 -9.10
C LEU A 26 10.53 12.71 -9.67
N PRO A 27 10.61 11.53 -9.02
CA PRO A 27 9.99 10.32 -9.55
C PRO A 27 8.47 10.34 -9.39
N LYS A 28 7.79 9.72 -10.34
CA LYS A 28 6.35 9.44 -10.26
C LYS A 28 6.14 8.17 -9.46
N ILE A 29 5.22 8.20 -8.50
CA ILE A 29 4.82 7.02 -7.72
C ILE A 29 3.61 6.36 -8.36
N THR A 30 3.70 5.04 -8.53
CA THR A 30 2.58 4.17 -8.90
C THR A 30 2.44 3.07 -7.86
N TRP A 31 1.21 2.87 -7.37
CA TRP A 31 0.91 1.80 -6.42
C TRP A 31 0.34 0.57 -7.12
N PHE A 32 0.68 -0.58 -6.59
CA PHE A 32 0.24 -1.87 -7.07
C PHE A 32 -0.28 -2.69 -5.91
N ARG A 33 -1.33 -3.46 -6.18
CA ARG A 33 -1.79 -4.53 -5.32
C ARG A 33 -1.51 -5.83 -6.05
N GLN A 34 -0.59 -6.62 -5.52
CA GLN A 34 0.06 -7.70 -6.26
C GLN A 34 0.59 -7.12 -7.57
N GLU A 35 0.20 -7.62 -8.75
CA GLU A 35 0.69 -7.11 -10.04
C GLU A 35 -0.25 -6.08 -10.70
N VAL A 36 -1.37 -5.74 -10.05
CA VAL A 36 -2.38 -4.86 -10.65
C VAL A 36 -2.16 -3.42 -10.17
N PRO A 37 -2.01 -2.45 -11.10
CA PRO A 37 -1.89 -1.05 -10.73
C PRO A 37 -3.19 -0.55 -10.09
N ILE A 38 -3.05 0.10 -8.94
CA ILE A 38 -4.17 0.77 -8.26
C ILE A 38 -4.48 2.05 -9.04
N LYS A 39 -5.70 2.13 -9.56
CA LYS A 39 -6.23 3.37 -10.13
C LYS A 39 -6.50 4.35 -8.98
N SER A 40 -6.15 5.61 -9.19
CA SER A 40 -6.34 6.67 -8.20
C SER A 40 -7.80 6.79 -7.77
N ASN A 41 -8.02 6.99 -6.46
CA ASN A 41 -9.28 7.42 -5.85
C ASN A 41 -10.48 6.52 -6.14
N THR A 42 -10.36 5.24 -5.81
CA THR A 42 -11.54 4.41 -5.59
C THR A 42 -12.16 4.76 -4.23
N SER A 43 -13.40 4.38 -3.97
CA SER A 43 -14.05 4.62 -2.66
C SER A 43 -13.29 3.99 -1.48
N LYS A 44 -12.47 2.96 -1.76
CA LYS A 44 -11.73 2.18 -0.76
C LYS A 44 -10.23 2.51 -0.71
N LEU A 45 -9.60 2.72 -1.88
CA LEU A 45 -8.16 3.01 -2.01
C LEU A 45 -7.97 4.46 -2.44
N ILE A 46 -7.37 5.27 -1.57
CA ILE A 46 -7.15 6.71 -1.77
C ILE A 46 -5.65 6.99 -1.81
N LEU A 47 -5.23 7.82 -2.77
CA LEU A 47 -3.84 8.25 -2.89
C LEU A 47 -3.70 9.69 -2.39
N HIS A 48 -2.86 9.90 -1.39
CA HIS A 48 -2.52 11.21 -0.83
C HIS A 48 -1.12 11.63 -1.25
N ASP A 49 -0.78 12.91 -1.03
CA ASP A 49 0.59 13.43 -1.18
C ASP A 49 1.22 13.12 -2.54
N SER A 50 0.47 13.35 -3.63
CA SER A 50 0.90 13.01 -5.00
C SER A 50 1.23 11.51 -5.19
N GLY A 51 0.55 10.64 -4.43
CA GLY A 51 0.72 9.19 -4.48
C GLY A 51 1.74 8.64 -3.50
N TRP A 52 2.33 9.44 -2.62
CA TRP A 52 3.32 8.94 -1.66
C TRP A 52 2.69 8.11 -0.55
N THR A 53 1.41 8.33 -0.27
CA THR A 53 0.67 7.63 0.78
C THR A 53 -0.55 6.94 0.18
N LEU A 54 -0.66 5.63 0.40
CA LEU A 54 -1.86 4.86 0.08
C LEU A 54 -2.70 4.69 1.35
N GLU A 55 -3.91 5.22 1.34
CA GLU A 55 -4.93 4.92 2.36
C GLU A 55 -5.81 3.78 1.88
N ILE A 56 -5.98 2.76 2.72
CA ILE A 56 -6.96 1.68 2.56
C ILE A 56 -8.03 1.90 3.62
N LYS A 57 -9.24 2.23 3.20
CA LYS A 57 -10.38 2.49 4.08
C LYS A 57 -11.14 1.20 4.37
N ASP A 58 -11.70 1.12 5.59
CA ASP A 58 -12.60 0.03 6.00
C ASP A 58 -12.02 -1.35 5.62
N SER A 59 -10.85 -1.64 6.18
CA SER A 59 -10.06 -2.82 5.79
C SER A 59 -10.83 -4.10 6.07
N ASN A 60 -10.86 -5.01 5.11
CA ASN A 60 -11.49 -6.32 5.17
C ASN A 60 -10.45 -7.40 4.90
N ILE A 61 -10.65 -8.63 5.36
CA ILE A 61 -9.75 -9.75 5.09
C ILE A 61 -9.38 -9.94 3.61
N THR A 62 -10.28 -9.56 2.71
CA THR A 62 -10.05 -9.58 1.26
C THR A 62 -9.04 -8.53 0.79
N ASP A 63 -8.65 -7.55 1.59
CA ASP A 63 -7.59 -6.59 1.28
C ASP A 63 -6.19 -7.10 1.63
N ALA A 64 -6.09 -8.17 2.43
CA ALA A 64 -4.81 -8.77 2.74
C ALA A 64 -4.09 -9.20 1.45
N ALA A 65 -2.95 -8.59 1.20
CA ALA A 65 -2.19 -8.75 -0.04
C ALA A 65 -0.79 -8.14 0.10
N ARG A 66 0.10 -8.49 -0.84
CA ARG A 66 1.32 -7.73 -1.06
C ARG A 66 1.01 -6.48 -1.87
N TYR A 67 1.28 -5.32 -1.30
CA TYR A 67 1.26 -4.03 -1.99
C TYR A 67 2.69 -3.61 -2.33
N TYR A 68 2.90 -2.91 -3.43
CA TYR A 68 4.17 -2.23 -3.65
C TYR A 68 3.98 -0.88 -4.31
N CYS A 69 4.86 0.05 -3.95
CA CYS A 69 5.01 1.31 -4.64
C CYS A 69 6.21 1.21 -5.58
N ARG A 70 6.06 1.73 -6.80
CA ARG A 70 7.14 1.94 -7.75
C ARG A 70 7.36 3.42 -7.95
N ALA A 71 8.58 3.87 -7.68
CA ALA A 71 9.08 5.20 -7.99
C ALA A 71 9.86 5.15 -9.30
N GLU A 72 9.47 5.94 -10.29
CA GLU A 72 10.07 5.91 -11.63
C GLU A 72 10.38 7.32 -12.14
N ASN A 73 11.60 7.52 -12.67
CA ASN A 73 12.01 8.71 -13.40
C ASN A 73 12.96 8.32 -14.56
N VAL A 74 13.48 9.32 -15.30
CA VAL A 74 14.41 9.08 -16.42
C VAL A 74 15.76 8.45 -16.01
N ALA A 75 16.11 8.49 -14.72
CA ALA A 75 17.35 7.91 -14.21
C ALA A 75 17.17 6.43 -13.80
N GLY A 76 15.93 5.96 -13.62
CA GLY A 76 15.64 4.57 -13.31
C GLY A 76 14.36 4.36 -12.50
N GLN A 77 14.28 3.20 -11.86
CA GLN A 77 13.15 2.80 -11.04
C GLN A 77 13.60 2.17 -9.72
N ALA A 78 12.78 2.35 -8.68
CA ALA A 78 12.94 1.71 -7.38
C ALA A 78 11.57 1.25 -6.86
N GLU A 79 11.54 0.13 -6.14
CA GLU A 79 10.32 -0.46 -5.62
C GLU A 79 10.46 -0.78 -4.13
N LYS A 80 9.35 -0.64 -3.39
CA LYS A 80 9.25 -1.09 -2.00
C LYS A 80 7.95 -1.86 -1.81
N ALA A 81 8.08 -3.07 -1.29
CA ALA A 81 6.97 -3.98 -1.03
C ALA A 81 6.50 -3.93 0.43
N PHE A 82 5.22 -4.19 0.64
CA PHE A 82 4.53 -4.21 1.92
C PHE A 82 3.60 -5.43 1.94
N ASP A 83 3.72 -6.27 2.96
CA ASP A 83 2.80 -7.40 3.17
C ASP A 83 1.74 -6.95 4.17
N LEU A 84 0.52 -6.72 3.67
CA LEU A 84 -0.61 -6.30 4.48
C LEU A 84 -1.37 -7.53 4.99
N ASP A 85 -1.42 -7.68 6.31
CA ASP A 85 -2.29 -8.61 7.01
C ASP A 85 -3.47 -7.85 7.65
N VAL A 86 -4.67 -8.42 7.53
CA VAL A 86 -5.88 -7.87 8.18
C VAL A 86 -6.27 -8.78 9.35
N LEU A 87 -6.13 -8.24 10.55
CA LEU A 87 -6.38 -8.94 11.80
C LEU A 87 -7.86 -8.80 12.18
N THR A 88 -8.51 -9.92 12.45
CA THR A 88 -9.87 -9.92 13.01
C THR A 88 -9.81 -9.91 14.53
N ARG A 89 -10.87 -9.41 15.17
CA ARG A 89 -10.96 -9.50 16.63
C ARG A 89 -11.09 -10.98 17.04
N PRO A 90 -10.37 -11.42 18.08
CA PRO A 90 -10.50 -12.79 18.56
C PRO A 90 -11.96 -13.07 18.95
N ASN A 91 -12.51 -14.18 18.47
CA ASN A 91 -13.81 -14.70 18.92
C ASN A 91 -13.56 -15.89 19.84
N ILE A 92 -14.00 -15.79 21.09
CA ILE A 92 -14.06 -16.94 22.01
C ILE A 92 -15.44 -17.56 21.83
N ASN A 93 -15.50 -18.72 21.16
CA ASN A 93 -16.72 -19.50 21.12
C ASN A 93 -17.01 -20.03 22.53
N LYS A 94 -18.20 -19.73 23.05
CA LYS A 94 -18.69 -20.19 24.37
C LYS A 94 -19.14 -21.64 24.31
#